data_AF-B8I9Z7-F1
#
_entry.id   AF-B8I9Z7-F1
#
_cell.length_a   1.000
_cell.length_b   1.000
_cell.length_c   1.000
_cell.angle_alpha   90.00
_cell.angle_beta   90.00
_cell.angle_gamma   90.00
#
_symmetry.space_group_name_H-M   'P 1'
#
loop_
_entity.id
_entity.type
_entity.pdbx_description
1 polymer ?
#
loop_
_entity_poly.entity_id
_entity_poly.type
_entity_poly.pdbx_seq_one_letter_code
_entity_poly.pdbx_strand_id
1 'polypeptide(L)'
;MADTPTIGELYKLKHVTDEQIDAAVRDYLNHTMPGMRLIAEGVALCLAAVVLTQPYAREVLAWEKATEAQRRMAVRTAILLARPM
;
A
#
# COMPACT_ATOMS: atom_id res chain seq x y z
N MET A 1 -13.20 -21.18 1.80
CA MET A 1 -13.23 -19.84 2.42
C MET A 1 -12.84 -18.89 1.32
N ALA A 2 -13.69 -17.95 0.92
CA ALA A 2 -13.29 -16.99 -0.11
C ALA A 2 -12.18 -16.13 0.50
N ASP A 3 -10.94 -16.37 0.08
CA ASP A 3 -9.84 -15.47 0.40
C ASP A 3 -10.23 -14.08 -0.10
N THR A 4 -10.33 -13.10 0.80
CA THR A 4 -10.52 -11.70 0.40
C THR A 4 -9.42 -11.35 -0.60
N PRO A 5 -9.77 -10.89 -1.82
CA PRO A 5 -8.79 -10.60 -2.84
C PRO A 5 -7.82 -9.53 -2.36
N THR A 6 -6.54 -9.71 -2.65
CA THR A 6 -5.50 -8.71 -2.45
C THR A 6 -5.83 -7.43 -3.23
N ILE A 7 -5.25 -6.30 -2.82
CA ILE A 7 -5.36 -5.04 -3.58
C ILE A 7 -4.85 -5.23 -5.01
N GLY A 8 -3.81 -6.03 -5.24
CA GLY A 8 -3.31 -6.36 -6.57
C GLY A 8 -4.30 -7.16 -7.42
N GLU A 9 -5.11 -8.03 -6.81
CA GLU A 9 -6.20 -8.72 -7.50
C GLU A 9 -7.37 -7.76 -7.79
N LEU A 10 -7.73 -6.89 -6.84
CA LEU A 10 -8.73 -5.85 -7.06
C LEU A 10 -8.30 -4.86 -8.16
N TYR A 11 -7.01 -4.56 -8.26
CA TYR A 11 -6.44 -3.76 -9.35
C TYR A 11 -6.61 -4.46 -10.71
N LYS A 12 -6.31 -5.76 -10.80
CA LYS A 12 -6.54 -6.56 -12.01
C LYS A 12 -8.02 -6.60 -12.40
N LEU A 13 -8.92 -6.63 -11.41
CA LEU A 13 -10.38 -6.58 -11.59
C LEU A 13 -10.92 -5.16 -11.85
N LYS A 14 -10.07 -4.13 -11.86
CA LYS A 14 -10.42 -2.71 -12.02
C LYS A 14 -11.34 -2.15 -10.92
N HIS A 15 -11.38 -2.79 -9.76
CA HIS A 15 -12.04 -2.25 -8.56
C HIS A 15 -11.18 -1.22 -7.84
N VAL A 16 -9.86 -1.30 -8.02
CA VAL A 16 -8.91 -0.29 -7.56
C VAL A 16 -8.12 0.20 -8.77
N THR A 17 -7.96 1.51 -8.93
CA THR A 17 -7.22 2.12 -10.04
C THR A 17 -5.77 2.42 -9.68
N ASP A 18 -4.97 2.70 -10.72
CA ASP A 18 -3.57 3.07 -10.53
C ASP A 18 -3.44 4.38 -9.74
N GLU A 19 -4.31 5.34 -10.05
CA GLU A 19 -4.36 6.66 -9.40
C GLU A 19 -4.74 6.55 -7.92
N GLN A 20 -5.63 5.61 -7.58
CA GLN A 20 -6.00 5.33 -6.19
C GLN A 20 -4.83 4.74 -5.39
N ILE A 21 -4.08 3.81 -6.00
CA ILE A 21 -2.89 3.23 -5.38
C ILE A 21 -1.81 4.30 -5.22
N ASP A 22 -1.55 5.10 -6.26
CA ASP A 22 -0.55 6.16 -6.21
C ASP A 22 -0.92 7.27 -5.22
N ALA A 23 -2.21 7.61 -5.10
CA ALA A 23 -2.68 8.50 -4.05
C ALA A 23 -2.39 7.93 -2.66
N ALA A 24 -2.66 6.65 -2.42
CA ALA A 24 -2.36 5.98 -1.15
C ALA A 24 -0.85 5.93 -0.85
N VAL A 25 -0.01 5.67 -1.86
CA VAL A 25 1.46 5.69 -1.73
C VAL A 25 1.95 7.09 -1.36
N ARG A 26 1.52 8.10 -2.11
CA ARG A 26 1.90 9.50 -1.87
C ARG A 26 1.48 9.95 -0.47
N ASP A 27 0.26 9.61 -0.10
CA ASP A 27 -0.28 9.98 1.20
C ASP A 27 0.49 9.33 2.35
N TYR A 28 0.91 8.07 2.22
CA TYR A 28 1.73 7.39 3.22
C TYR A 28 3.11 8.04 3.36
N LEU A 29 3.76 8.37 2.24
CA LEU A 29 5.09 8.99 2.24
C LEU A 29 5.08 10.43 2.77
N ASN A 30 4.01 11.18 2.52
CA ASN A 30 3.85 12.55 3.04
C ASN A 30 3.38 12.56 4.49
N HIS A 31 2.52 11.62 4.87
CA HIS A 31 1.91 11.53 6.18
C HIS A 31 1.87 10.08 6.66
N THR A 32 2.81 9.71 7.52
CA THR A 32 2.81 8.42 8.23
C THR A 32 1.76 8.43 9.34
N MET A 33 0.49 8.53 8.96
CA MET A 33 -0.61 8.47 9.91
C MET A 33 -1.03 7.01 10.17
N PRO A 34 -1.02 6.56 11.43
CA PRO A 34 -1.61 5.28 11.77
C PRO A 34 -3.13 5.35 11.61
N GLY A 35 -3.73 4.27 11.09
CA GLY A 35 -5.18 4.15 10.98
C GLY A 35 -5.65 3.57 9.65
N MET A 36 -6.92 3.18 9.62
CA MET A 36 -7.60 2.70 8.42
C MET A 36 -7.85 3.87 7.46
N ARG A 37 -7.53 3.67 6.18
CA ARG A 37 -7.80 4.62 5.10
C ARG A 37 -8.57 3.92 3.99
N LEU A 38 -9.59 4.60 3.46
CA LEU A 38 -10.28 4.16 2.27
C LEU A 38 -9.38 4.43 1.05
N ILE A 39 -9.08 3.39 0.27
CA ILE A 39 -8.27 3.49 -0.97
C ILE A 39 -9.19 3.56 -2.19
N ALA A 40 -10.28 2.79 -2.16
CA ALA A 40 -11.32 2.79 -3.17
C ALA A 40 -12.67 2.52 -2.50
N GLU A 41 -13.77 2.64 -3.24
CA GLU A 41 -15.11 2.35 -2.73
C GLU A 41 -15.19 0.93 -2.16
N GLY A 42 -15.53 0.81 -0.88
CA GLY A 42 -15.59 -0.48 -0.18
C GLY A 42 -14.24 -1.13 0.10
N VAL A 43 -13.11 -0.46 -0.18
CA VAL A 43 -11.75 -1.01 0.01
C VAL A 43 -10.98 -0.15 1.01
N ALA A 44 -10.84 -0.64 2.24
CA ALA A 44 -10.11 0.03 3.31
C ALA A 44 -8.85 -0.75 3.71
N LEU A 45 -7.81 -0.01 4.10
CA LEU A 45 -6.52 -0.58 4.49
C LEU A 45 -5.81 0.31 5.50
N CYS A 46 -5.15 -0.29 6.50
CA CYS A 46 -4.21 0.42 7.35
C CYS A 46 -2.82 0.44 6.69
N LEU A 47 -2.48 1.54 6.02
CA LEU A 47 -1.23 1.66 5.24
C LEU A 47 0.01 1.41 6.10
N ALA A 48 0.05 1.95 7.32
CA ALA A 48 1.16 1.74 8.25
C ALA A 48 1.29 0.27 8.67
N ALA A 49 0.18 -0.40 8.99
CA ALA A 49 0.21 -1.82 9.36
C ALA A 49 0.70 -2.68 8.19
N VAL A 50 0.22 -2.41 6.97
CA VAL A 50 0.61 -3.13 5.77
C VAL A 50 2.10 -2.98 5.47
N VAL A 51 2.62 -1.75 5.53
CA VAL A 51 4.04 -1.50 5.32
C VAL A 51 4.88 -2.22 6.39
N LEU A 52 4.43 -2.25 7.65
CA LEU A 52 5.11 -2.96 8.73
C LEU A 52 5.11 -4.49 8.55
N THR A 53 4.11 -5.05 7.87
CA THR A 53 4.06 -6.48 7.57
C THR A 53 4.96 -6.90 6.40
N GLN A 54 5.50 -5.96 5.62
CA GLN A 54 6.31 -6.24 4.43
C GLN A 54 7.80 -5.97 4.71
N PRO A 55 8.65 -7.01 4.86
CA PRO A 55 10.08 -6.85 5.15
C PRO A 55 10.82 -5.95 4.17
N TYR A 56 10.57 -6.13 2.87
CA TYR A 56 11.20 -5.31 1.82
C TYR A 56 10.87 -3.82 1.97
N ALA A 57 9.61 -3.49 2.26
CA ALA A 57 9.19 -2.11 2.44
C ALA A 57 9.84 -1.47 3.67
N ARG A 58 9.96 -2.23 4.76
CA ARG A 58 10.66 -1.76 5.97
C ARG A 58 12.13 -1.50 5.72
N GLU A 59 12.82 -2.40 5.03
CA GLU A 59 14.25 -2.25 4.73
C GLU A 59 14.50 -1.02 3.86
N VAL A 60 13.73 -0.86 2.78
CA VAL A 60 13.88 0.29 1.88
C VAL A 60 13.56 1.62 2.58
N LEU A 61 12.53 1.66 3.43
CA LEU A 61 12.17 2.87 4.17
C LEU A 61 13.14 3.22 5.31
N ALA A 62 13.79 2.21 5.90
CA ALA A 62 14.85 2.41 6.90
C ALA A 62 16.18 2.83 6.26
N TRP A 63 16.37 2.59 4.97
CA TRP A 63 17.60 2.92 4.27
C TRP A 63 17.66 4.41 3.91
N GLU A 64 18.56 5.14 4.56
CA GLU A 64 18.72 6.59 4.38
C GLU A 64 19.04 6.98 2.93
N LYS A 65 19.82 6.15 2.21
CA LYS A 65 20.19 6.40 0.80
C LYS A 65 19.15 5.92 -0.22
N ALA A 66 18.04 5.34 0.22
CA ALA A 66 16.98 4.93 -0.70
C ALA A 66 16.41 6.17 -1.40
N THR A 67 16.40 6.12 -2.72
CA THR A 67 15.79 7.16 -3.56
C THR A 67 14.29 7.24 -3.34
N GLU A 68 13.69 8.40 -3.61
CA GLU A 68 12.23 8.57 -3.58
C GLU A 68 11.50 7.55 -4.46
N ALA A 69 12.05 7.21 -5.62
CA ALA A 69 11.51 6.17 -6.50
C ALA A 69 11.52 4.78 -5.83
N GLN A 70 12.60 4.42 -5.13
CA GLN A 70 12.68 3.16 -4.39
C GLN A 70 11.68 3.12 -3.25
N ARG A 71 11.56 4.20 -2.47
CA ARG A 71 10.59 4.31 -1.37
C ARG A 71 9.15 4.16 -1.88
N ARG A 72 8.80 4.85 -2.97
CA ARG A 72 7.49 4.72 -3.63
C ARG A 72 7.22 3.30 -4.08
N MET A 73 8.18 2.67 -4.75
CA MET A 73 8.00 1.30 -5.24
C MET A 73 7.80 0.32 -4.08
N ALA A 74 8.56 0.47 -3.00
CA ALA A 74 8.47 -0.43 -1.85
C ALA A 74 7.11 -0.32 -1.14
N VAL A 75 6.61 0.90 -0.94
CA VAL A 75 5.26 1.13 -0.38
C VAL A 75 4.18 0.60 -1.33
N ARG A 76 4.31 0.86 -2.64
CA ARG A 76 3.37 0.38 -3.65
C ARG A 76 3.30 -1.15 -3.68
N THR A 77 4.43 -1.84 -3.61
CA THR A 77 4.49 -3.29 -3.51
C THR A 77 3.80 -3.80 -2.24
N ALA A 78 4.01 -3.15 -1.09
CA ALA A 78 3.34 -3.52 0.15
C ALA A 78 1.82 -3.41 0.01
N ILE A 79 1.31 -2.30 -0.56
CA ILE A 79 -0.12 -2.09 -0.79
C ILE A 79 -0.71 -3.16 -1.72
N LEU A 80 -0.06 -3.44 -2.85
CA LEU A 80 -0.54 -4.43 -3.83
C LEU A 80 -0.65 -5.85 -3.25
N LEU A 81 0.25 -6.22 -2.34
CA LEU A 81 0.24 -7.54 -1.70
C LEU A 81 -0.69 -7.61 -0.48
N ALA A 82 -1.22 -6.48 -0.03
CA ALA A 82 -2.10 -6.43 1.12
C ALA A 82 -3.48 -6.98 0.80
N ARG A 83 -4.16 -7.48 1.84
CA ARG A 83 -5.58 -7.81 1.78
C ARG A 83 -6.38 -6.68 2.45
N PRO A 84 -7.47 -6.21 1.82
CA PRO A 84 -8.39 -5.29 2.46
C PRO A 84 -9.04 -5.93 3.69
N MET A 85 -9.43 -5.10 4.65
CA MET A 85 -10.14 -5.51 5.87
C MET A 85 -11.61 -5.10 5.83
#